data_AF-A0A7X8C229-F1
#
_entry.id   AF-A0A7X8C229-F1
#
_cell.length_a   1.000
_cell.length_b   1.000
_cell.length_c   1.000
_cell.angle_alpha   90.00
_cell.angle_beta   90.00
_cell.angle_gamma   90.00
#
_symmetry.space_group_name_H-M   'P 1'
#
loop_
_entity.id
_entity.type
_entity.pdbx_description
1 polymer ?
#
loop_
_entity_poly.entity_id
_entity_poly.type
_entity_poly.pdbx_seq_one_letter_code
_entity_poly.pdbx_strand_id
1 'polypeptide(L)' 'MKFDPQDQQDFLRIIKSLLFTSIFVQIVILGVYVFGEKQLTLAFPMLLGIFVTIVALVYSFGLRD' A
#
# COMPACT_ATOMS: atom_id res chain seq x y z
N MET A 1 -21.24 -6.24 19.85
CA MET A 1 -20.90 -4.84 19.50
C MET A 1 -21.48 -4.56 18.13
N LYS A 2 -22.50 -3.69 18.03
CA LYS A 2 -22.92 -3.13 16.74
C LYS A 2 -21.78 -2.22 16.33
N PHE A 3 -21.04 -2.58 15.28
CA PHE A 3 -20.11 -1.64 14.67
C PHE A 3 -20.93 -0.45 14.19
N ASP A 4 -20.70 0.71 14.79
CA ASP A 4 -21.34 1.94 14.33
C ASP A 4 -20.81 2.20 12.91
N PRO A 5 -21.67 2.45 11.91
CA PRO A 5 -21.23 2.75 10.54
C PRO A 5 -20.19 3.88 10.47
N GLN A 6 -20.16 4.76 11.48
CA GLN A 6 -19.19 5.84 11.59
C GLN A 6 -17.78 5.33 11.95
N ASP A 7 -17.66 4.42 12.92
CA ASP A 7 -16.39 3.77 13.30
C ASP A 7 -15.77 3.00 12.13
N GLN A 8 -16.63 2.41 11.29
CA GLN A 8 -16.20 1.64 10.12
C GLN A 8 -15.60 2.55 9.03
N GLN A 9 -16.14 3.76 8.85
CA GLN A 9 -15.62 4.75 7.91
C GLN A 9 -14.28 5.34 8.38
N ASP A 10 -14.16 5.66 9.66
CA ASP A 10 -12.91 6.17 10.25
C ASP A 10 -11.80 5.12 10.17
N PHE A 11 -12.13 3.84 10.42
CA PHE A 11 -11.19 2.74 10.25
C PHE A 11 -10.72 2.59 8.79
N LEU A 12 -11.64 2.65 7.82
CA LEU A 12 -11.29 2.61 6.39
C LEU A 12 -10.42 3.79 5.97
N ARG A 13 -10.66 4.98 6.53
CA ARG A 13 -9.86 6.18 6.28
C ARG A 13 -8.43 6.02 6.78
N ILE A 14 -8.25 5.44 7.97
CA ILE A 14 -6.93 5.12 8.53
C ILE A 14 -6.21 4.09 7.66
N ILE A 15 -6.89 3.00 7.27
CA ILE A 15 -6.31 1.98 6.37
C ILE A 15 -5.84 2.61 5.06
N LYS A 16 -6.66 3.45 4.43
CA LYS A 16 -6.27 4.16 3.20
C LYS A 16 -5.02 5.00 3.40
N SER A 17 -4.95 5.76 4.49
CA SER A 17 -3.77 6.56 4.83
C SER A 17 -2.53 5.67 4.99
N LEU A 18 -2.64 4.55 5.71
CA LEU A 18 -1.54 3.62 5.92
C LEU A 18 -1.08 2.95 4.62
N LEU A 19 -2.01 2.58 3.73
CA LEU A 19 -1.69 2.01 2.41
C LEU A 19 -0.95 3.03 1.54
N PHE A 20 -1.36 4.30 1.54
CA PHE A 20 -0.63 5.37 0.85
C PHE A 20 0.79 5.55 1.39
N THR A 21 0.94 5.63 2.71
CA THR A 21 2.26 5.73 3.35
C THR A 21 3.13 4.52 3.03
N SER A 22 2.55 3.32 3.03
CA SER A 22 3.24 2.08 2.68
C SER A 22 3.77 2.10 1.24
N ILE A 23 2.96 2.53 0.26
CA ILE A 23 3.40 2.65 -1.14
C ILE A 23 4.57 3.64 -1.25
N PHE A 24 4.47 4.80 -0.60
CA PHE A 24 5.53 5.81 -0.62
C PHE A 24 6.86 5.24 -0.09
N VAL A 25 6.82 4.59 1.07
CA VAL A 25 8.02 3.98 1.68
C VAL A 25 8.62 2.90 0.77
N GLN A 26 7.78 2.04 0.18
CA GLN A 26 8.24 1.00 -0.74
C GLN A 26 8.93 1.57 -1.98
N ILE A 27 8.41 2.66 -2.56
CA ILE A 27 9.04 3.34 -3.71
C ILE A 27 10.40 3.92 -3.32
N VAL A 28 10.50 4.57 -2.16
CA VAL A 28 11.78 5.13 -1.66
C VAL A 28 12.81 4.03 -1.47
N ILE A 29 12.44 2.94 -0.78
CA ILE A 29 13.32 1.80 -0.53
C ILE A 29 13.75 1.15 -1.85
N LEU A 30 12.82 0.95 -2.78
CA LEU A 30 13.13 0.42 -4.11
C LEU A 30 14.15 1.30 -4.84
N GLY A 31 14.00 2.62 -4.77
CA GLY A 31 14.96 3.57 -5.33
C GLY A 31 16.36 3.41 -4.73
N VAL A 32 16.48 3.26 -3.41
CA VAL A 32 17.77 3.04 -2.74
C VAL A 32 18.41 1.73 -3.19
N TYR A 33 17.66 0.63 -3.24
CA TYR A 33 18.20 -0.66 -3.67
C TYR A 33 18.61 -0.69 -5.14
N VAL A 34 17.83 -0.06 -6.02
CA VAL A 34 18.11 -0.05 -7.47
C VAL A 34 19.24 0.89 -7.83
N PHE A 35 19.26 2.11 -7.28
CA PHE A 35 20.25 3.13 -7.65
C PHE A 35 21.49 3.14 -6.74
N GLY A 36 21.31 2.90 -5.43
CA GLY A 36 22.40 2.87 -4.46
C GLY A 36 23.15 1.54 -4.46
N GLU A 37 22.43 0.43 -4.28
CA GLU A 37 23.03 -0.90 -4.13
C GLU A 37 23.10 -1.71 -5.43
N LYS A 38 22.44 -1.24 -6.51
CA LYS A 38 22.32 -1.94 -7.82
C LYS A 38 21.78 -3.37 -7.69
N GLN A 39 21.06 -3.67 -6.60
CA GLN A 39 20.63 -5.02 -6.26
C GLN A 39 19.25 -5.31 -6.87
N LEU A 40 19.27 -5.73 -8.15
CA LEU A 40 18.04 -5.97 -8.92
C LEU A 40 17.25 -7.20 -8.46
N THR A 41 17.88 -8.15 -7.77
CA THR A 41 17.22 -9.37 -7.28
C THR A 41 16.09 -9.05 -6.29
N LEU A 42 16.23 -7.98 -5.50
CA LEU A 42 15.21 -7.54 -4.55
C LEU A 42 14.17 -6.60 -5.18
N ALA A 43 14.43 -6.08 -6.38
CA ALA A 43 13.52 -5.16 -7.05
C ALA A 43 12.20 -5.85 -7.44
N PHE A 44 12.25 -7.09 -7.94
CA PHE A 44 11.07 -7.85 -8.32
C PHE A 44 10.08 -8.11 -7.16
N PRO A 45 10.50 -8.68 -6.00
CA PRO A 45 9.60 -8.86 -4.88
C PRO A 45 9.07 -7.53 -4.30
N MET A 46 9.86 -6.44 -4.34
CA MET A 46 9.37 -5.11 -3.94
C MET A 46 8.31 -4.56 -4.90
N LEU A 47 8.48 -4.72 -6.22
CA LEU A 47 7.48 -4.33 -7.21
C LEU A 47 6.17 -5.10 -7.03
N LEU A 48 6.24 -6.40 -6.70
CA LEU A 48 5.06 -7.20 -6.33
C LEU A 48 4.39 -6.66 -5.06
N GLY A 49 5.15 -6.27 -4.03
CA GLY A 49 4.62 -5.64 -2.83
C GLY A 49 3.87 -4.34 -3.13
N ILE A 50 4.44 -3.48 -3.97
CA ILE A 50 3.82 -2.23 -4.42
C ILE A 50 2.53 -2.54 -5.17
N PHE A 51 2.55 -3.50 -6.10
CA PHE A 51 1.38 -3.92 -6.86
C PHE A 51 0.23 -4.40 -5.94
N VAL A 52 0.52 -5.28 -4.99
CA VAL A 52 -0.48 -5.77 -4.02
C VAL A 52 -1.05 -4.63 -3.18
N THR A 53 -0.21 -3.69 -2.75
CA THR A 53 -0.64 -2.54 -1.95
C THR A 53 -1.54 -1.60 -2.77
N ILE A 54 -1.24 -1.38 -4.04
CA ILE A 54 -2.09 -0.62 -4.98
C ILE A 54 -3.44 -1.32 -5.16
N VAL A 55 -3.45 -2.63 -5.38
CA VAL A 55 -4.68 -3.41 -5.51
C VAL A 55 -5.53 -3.27 -4.24
N ALA A 56 -4.94 -3.45 -3.05
CA ALA A 56 -5.64 -3.27 -1.78
C ALA A 56 -6.22 -1.85 -1.62
N LEU A 57 -5.47 -0.83 -2.05
CA LEU A 57 -5.92 0.56 -2.05
C LEU A 57 -7.13 0.74 -2.98
N VAL A 58 -7.06 0.23 -4.20
CA VAL A 58 -8.15 0.28 -5.19
C VAL A 58 -9.42 -0.40 -4.67
N TYR A 59 -9.29 -1.60 -4.09
CA TYR A 59 -10.41 -2.29 -3.45
C TYR A 59 -11.00 -1.48 -2.29
N SER A 60 -10.16 -0.81 -1.49
CA SER A 60 -10.62 0.04 -0.38
C SER A 60 -11.38 1.29 -0.84
N PHE A 61 -11.13 1.76 -2.07
CA PHE A 61 -11.85 2.89 -2.67
C PHE A 61 -13.22 2.53 -3.24
N GLY A 62 -13.57 1.25 -3.28
CA GLY A 62 -14.92 0.83 -3.67
C GLY A 62 -15.08 0.56 -5.16
N LEU A 63 -14.03 0.13 -5.87
CA LEU A 63 -14.19 -0.62 -7.13
C LEU A 63 -14.71 -2.04 -6.82
N ARG A 64 -15.88 -2.09 -6.18
CA ARG A 64 -16.68 -3.26 -5.88
C ARG A 64 -18.05 -2.93 -6.44
N ASP A 65 -18.16 -3.01 -7.76
CA ASP A 65 -19.46 -3.22 -8.41
C ASP A 65 -20.00 -4.59 -7.98
#